data_AF-A0ABD7V648-F1
#
_entry.id   AF-A0ABD7V648-F1
#
_cell.length_a   1.000
_cell.length_b   1.000
_cell.length_c   1.000
_cell.angle_alpha   90.00
_cell.angle_beta   90.00
_cell.angle_gamma   90.00
#
_symmetry.space_group_name_H-M   'P 1'
#
loop_
_entity.id
_entity.type
_entity.pdbx_description
1 polymer ?
#
loop_
_entity_poly.entity_id
_entity_poly.type
_entity_poly.pdbx_seq_one_letter_code
_entity_poly.pdbx_strand_id
1 'polypeptide(L)'
;MVLFGCADSRLAAEIIFDQGLGDMFVVRTAGHVIDSAVLGSLEYAVEVLEVPLIVLLGHDSCGAVKATLDALDELQIPGGYIRDVVERVAPSILAGRSEGLSRVDEFEARHVVETGRLLMQRSRIVADRIATGKLAIVGLTYKLSDGRVNLESVYGDIGEKPSASVRVQSA
;
A
#
# COMPACT_ATOMS: atom_id res chain seq x y z
N MET A 1 12.52 -4.79 -7.69
CA MET A 1 11.58 -4.75 -6.53
C MET A 1 10.16 -4.94 -7.03
N VAL A 2 9.18 -5.17 -6.14
CA VAL A 2 7.75 -5.07 -6.50
C VAL A 2 7.11 -3.87 -5.81
N LEU A 3 6.36 -3.06 -6.56
CA LEU A 3 5.49 -2.03 -6.01
C LEU A 3 4.04 -2.49 -6.04
N PHE A 4 3.37 -2.35 -4.91
CA PHE A 4 1.94 -2.50 -4.77
C PHE A 4 1.32 -1.19 -4.32
N GLY A 5 0.58 -0.52 -5.21
CA GLY A 5 0.09 0.82 -4.96
C GLY A 5 -1.34 1.06 -5.44
N CYS A 6 -1.85 2.27 -5.19
CA CYS A 6 -3.17 2.65 -5.66
C CYS A 6 -3.22 2.79 -7.19
N ALA A 7 -4.35 2.45 -7.80
CA ALA A 7 -4.63 2.64 -9.22
C ALA A 7 -4.80 4.11 -9.67
N ASP A 8 -4.74 5.07 -8.73
CA ASP A 8 -4.82 6.51 -9.02
C ASP A 8 -3.76 6.94 -10.05
N SER A 9 -4.18 7.53 -11.17
CA SER A 9 -3.29 7.84 -12.29
C SER A 9 -2.13 8.76 -11.93
N ARG A 10 -2.23 9.54 -10.85
CA ARG A 10 -1.18 10.44 -10.36
C ARG A 10 -0.04 9.71 -9.65
N LEU A 11 -0.19 8.41 -9.37
CA LEU A 11 0.87 7.54 -8.88
C LEU A 11 1.55 6.78 -10.02
N ALA A 12 2.33 7.47 -10.84
CA ALA A 12 3.23 6.83 -11.80
C ALA A 12 4.50 6.35 -11.07
N ALA A 13 4.49 5.11 -10.60
CA ALA A 13 5.54 4.52 -9.77
C ALA A 13 6.94 4.63 -10.39
N GLU A 14 7.05 4.36 -11.68
CA GLU A 14 8.31 4.41 -12.45
C GLU A 14 8.91 5.81 -12.48
N ILE A 15 8.06 6.84 -12.55
CA ILE A 15 8.48 8.26 -12.52
C ILE A 15 8.87 8.65 -11.10
N ILE A 16 8.08 8.26 -10.10
CA ILE A 16 8.31 8.60 -8.68
C ILE A 16 9.65 8.04 -8.19
N PHE A 17 9.99 6.82 -8.60
CA PHE A 17 11.21 6.13 -8.18
C PHE A 17 12.35 6.19 -9.21
N ASP A 18 12.20 6.96 -10.29
CA ASP A 18 13.22 7.11 -11.36
C ASP A 18 13.72 5.75 -11.89
N GLN A 19 12.78 4.86 -12.22
CA GLN A 19 13.04 3.49 -12.68
C GLN A 19 12.69 3.32 -14.18
N GLY A 20 13.43 2.47 -14.86
CA GLY A 20 13.23 2.11 -16.26
C GLY A 20 12.40 0.85 -16.48
N LEU A 21 12.30 0.43 -17.75
CA LEU A 21 11.58 -0.78 -18.14
C LEU A 21 12.28 -2.03 -17.60
N GLY A 22 11.56 -2.83 -16.81
CA GLY A 22 12.06 -4.09 -16.25
C GLY A 22 12.64 -3.97 -14.84
N ASP A 23 12.78 -2.76 -14.30
CA ASP A 23 13.36 -2.54 -12.96
C ASP A 23 12.36 -2.82 -11.82
N MET A 24 11.05 -2.70 -12.13
CA MET A 24 9.96 -2.88 -11.19
C MET A 24 8.88 -3.81 -11.71
N PHE A 25 8.46 -4.74 -10.85
CA PHE A 25 7.18 -5.41 -10.98
C PHE A 25 6.11 -4.53 -10.35
N VAL A 26 5.00 -4.26 -11.03
CA VAL A 26 4.00 -3.28 -10.56
C VAL A 26 2.62 -3.93 -10.48
N VAL A 27 2.02 -3.87 -9.28
CA VAL A 27 0.64 -4.31 -9.00
C VAL A 27 -0.14 -3.09 -8.53
N ARG A 28 -1.32 -2.84 -9.11
CA ARG A 28 -2.13 -1.67 -8.75
C ARG A 28 -3.61 -2.00 -8.72
N THR A 29 -4.27 -1.61 -7.63
CA THR A 29 -5.73 -1.68 -7.46
C THR A 29 -6.22 -0.40 -6.80
N ALA A 30 -7.50 -0.06 -6.93
CA ALA A 30 -8.07 1.09 -6.25
C ALA A 30 -7.86 0.94 -4.73
N GLY A 31 -7.20 1.91 -4.09
CA GLY A 31 -6.85 1.85 -2.67
C GLY A 31 -5.92 0.69 -2.31
N HIS A 32 -5.12 0.15 -3.24
CA HIS A 32 -4.24 -1.01 -3.01
C HIS A 32 -4.94 -2.13 -2.19
N VAL A 33 -6.20 -2.40 -2.53
CA VAL A 33 -6.97 -3.49 -1.94
C VAL A 33 -6.48 -4.84 -2.46
N ILE A 34 -6.53 -5.83 -1.59
CA ILE A 34 -6.05 -7.18 -1.88
C ILE A 34 -7.21 -8.09 -2.27
N ASP A 35 -7.04 -8.79 -3.38
CA ASP A 35 -7.78 -10.00 -3.73
C ASP A 35 -6.81 -11.16 -4.03
N SER A 36 -7.33 -12.29 -4.50
CA SER A 36 -6.51 -13.46 -4.81
C SER A 36 -5.55 -13.23 -5.99
N ALA A 37 -5.93 -12.43 -6.99
CA ALA A 37 -5.08 -12.13 -8.14
C ALA A 37 -3.92 -11.23 -7.74
N VAL A 38 -4.18 -10.23 -6.87
CA VAL A 38 -3.15 -9.38 -6.27
C VAL A 38 -2.18 -10.23 -5.45
N LEU A 39 -2.66 -11.08 -4.54
CA LEU A 39 -1.78 -11.95 -3.75
C LEU A 39 -0.93 -12.86 -4.64
N GLY A 40 -1.53 -13.52 -5.63
CA GLY A 40 -0.80 -14.39 -6.55
C GLY A 40 0.27 -13.62 -7.34
N SER A 41 0.00 -12.38 -7.73
CA SER A 41 0.96 -11.52 -8.44
C SER A 41 2.15 -11.15 -7.54
N LEU A 42 1.90 -10.83 -6.27
CA LEU A 42 2.95 -10.53 -5.30
C LEU A 42 3.78 -11.77 -4.96
N GLU A 43 3.13 -12.92 -4.76
CA GLU A 43 3.81 -14.18 -4.52
C GLU A 43 4.67 -14.60 -5.72
N TYR A 44 4.20 -14.38 -6.95
CA TYR A 44 5.00 -14.63 -8.14
C TYR A 44 6.27 -13.77 -8.16
N ALA A 45 6.15 -12.47 -7.88
CA ALA A 45 7.30 -11.58 -7.81
C ALA A 45 8.30 -12.03 -6.73
N VAL A 46 7.81 -12.46 -5.57
CA VAL A 46 8.67 -12.89 -4.45
C VAL A 46 9.30 -14.26 -4.69
N GLU A 47 8.53 -15.25 -5.14
CA GLU A 47 8.98 -16.65 -5.18
C GLU A 47 9.63 -17.02 -6.51
N VAL A 48 9.13 -16.48 -7.62
CA VAL A 48 9.62 -16.82 -8.97
C VAL A 48 10.66 -15.81 -9.44
N LEU A 49 10.42 -14.52 -9.23
CA LEU A 49 11.36 -13.46 -9.63
C LEU A 49 12.37 -13.11 -8.53
N GLU A 50 12.23 -13.71 -7.34
CA GLU A 50 13.09 -13.51 -6.19
C GLU A 50 13.33 -12.04 -5.82
N VAL A 51 12.32 -11.18 -5.97
CA VAL A 51 12.46 -9.77 -5.62
C VAL A 51 12.71 -9.63 -4.11
N PRO A 52 13.71 -8.83 -3.69
CA PRO A 52 14.07 -8.72 -2.27
C PRO A 52 13.24 -7.68 -1.50
N LEU A 53 12.36 -6.95 -2.18
CA LEU A 53 11.62 -5.82 -1.60
C LEU A 53 10.23 -5.69 -2.20
N ILE A 54 9.23 -5.56 -1.32
CA ILE A 54 7.88 -5.07 -1.63
C ILE A 54 7.75 -3.63 -1.12
N VAL A 55 7.33 -2.72 -1.99
CA VAL A 55 6.97 -1.35 -1.62
C VAL A 55 5.44 -1.23 -1.66
N LEU A 56 4.82 -0.95 -0.51
CA LEU A 56 3.41 -0.58 -0.43
C LEU A 56 3.31 0.94 -0.54
N LEU A 57 2.60 1.44 -1.55
CA LEU A 57 2.51 2.87 -1.82
C LEU A 57 1.06 3.37 -1.73
N GLY A 58 0.74 3.96 -0.58
CA GLY A 58 -0.43 4.82 -0.42
C GLY A 58 -0.15 6.25 -0.87
N HIS A 59 -1.17 7.10 -0.84
CA HIS A 59 -1.04 8.51 -1.18
C HIS A 59 -2.11 9.36 -0.51
N ASP A 60 -1.88 10.67 -0.46
CA ASP A 60 -2.89 11.62 -0.01
C ASP A 60 -4.03 11.81 -1.02
N SER A 61 -5.20 12.17 -0.51
CA SER A 61 -6.42 12.34 -1.32
C SER A 61 -6.84 11.06 -2.06
N CYS A 62 -6.75 9.91 -1.38
CA CYS A 62 -7.11 8.62 -1.95
C CYS A 62 -8.64 8.47 -2.08
N GLY A 63 -9.11 8.33 -3.32
CA GLY A 63 -10.54 8.18 -3.61
C GLY A 63 -11.19 6.95 -2.97
N ALA A 64 -10.46 5.84 -2.82
CA ALA A 64 -10.98 4.63 -2.18
C ALA A 64 -11.15 4.81 -0.66
N VAL A 65 -10.18 5.46 0.01
CA VAL A 65 -10.28 5.81 1.43
C VAL A 65 -11.41 6.79 1.66
N LYS A 66 -11.52 7.83 0.82
CA LYS A 66 -12.60 8.82 0.91
C LYS A 66 -13.98 8.18 0.72
N ALA A 67 -14.17 7.37 -0.33
CA ALA A 67 -15.42 6.66 -0.56
C ALA A 67 -15.80 5.73 0.60
N THR A 68 -14.80 5.15 1.27
CA THR A 68 -15.03 4.29 2.45
C THR A 68 -15.45 5.08 3.68
N LEU A 69 -14.82 6.24 3.92
CA LEU A 69 -15.25 7.16 4.98
C LEU A 69 -16.70 7.61 4.75
N ASP A 70 -17.02 8.06 3.55
CA ASP A 70 -18.37 8.51 3.18
C ASP A 70 -19.39 7.36 3.35
N ALA A 71 -19.05 6.14 2.92
CA ALA A 71 -19.91 4.97 3.09
C ALA A 71 -20.18 4.62 4.57
N LEU A 72 -19.18 4.78 5.44
CA LEU A 72 -19.32 4.50 6.88
C LEU A 72 -20.05 5.61 7.63
N ASP A 73 -19.87 6.88 7.24
CA ASP A 73 -20.45 8.04 7.91
C ASP A 73 -21.87 8.34 7.47
N GLU A 74 -22.16 8.18 6.18
CA GLU A 74 -23.46 8.46 5.59
C GLU A 74 -24.33 7.20 5.44
N LEU A 75 -23.77 6.02 5.76
CA LEU A 75 -24.41 4.71 5.60
C LEU A 75 -24.84 4.43 4.14
N GLN A 76 -24.13 5.03 3.17
CA GLN A 76 -24.36 4.87 1.74
C GLN A 76 -23.27 3.99 1.11
N ILE A 77 -23.51 2.68 1.06
CA ILE A 77 -22.56 1.75 0.43
C ILE A 77 -22.73 1.78 -1.09
N PRO A 78 -21.66 2.01 -1.88
CA PRO A 78 -21.75 2.01 -3.34
C PRO A 78 -22.23 0.65 -3.88
N GLY A 79 -22.79 0.68 -5.10
CA GLY A 79 -23.21 -0.51 -5.84
C GLY A 79 -22.08 -1.12 -6.67
N GLY A 80 -22.34 -2.29 -7.26
CA GLY A 80 -21.40 -3.00 -8.12
C GLY A 80 -20.09 -3.37 -7.42
N TYR A 81 -19.02 -3.58 -8.19
CA TYR A 81 -17.69 -3.95 -7.67
C TYR A 81 -16.94 -2.80 -6.97
N ILE A 82 -17.50 -1.59 -6.93
CA ILE A 82 -16.95 -0.51 -6.07
C ILE A 82 -17.17 -0.87 -4.60
N ARG A 83 -18.27 -1.58 -4.29
CA ARG A 83 -18.55 -2.12 -2.96
C ARG A 83 -17.38 -2.97 -2.44
N ASP A 84 -16.85 -3.86 -3.28
CA ASP A 84 -15.73 -4.73 -2.94
C ASP A 84 -14.48 -3.97 -2.50
N VAL A 85 -14.22 -2.81 -3.11
CA VAL A 85 -13.11 -1.93 -2.73
C VAL A 85 -13.39 -1.34 -1.35
N VAL A 86 -14.57 -0.74 -1.15
CA VAL A 86 -14.98 -0.14 0.13
C VAL A 86 -14.93 -1.15 1.27
N GLU A 87 -15.46 -2.35 1.07
CA GLU A 87 -15.47 -3.42 2.08
C GLU A 87 -14.05 -3.87 2.47
N ARG A 88 -13.09 -3.79 1.55
CA ARG A 88 -11.69 -4.15 1.80
C ARG A 88 -10.89 -3.04 2.49
N VAL A 89 -11.28 -1.77 2.30
CA VAL A 89 -10.66 -0.62 2.99
C VAL A 89 -11.26 -0.42 4.39
N ALA A 90 -12.56 -0.69 4.56
CA ALA A 90 -13.30 -0.42 5.79
C ALA A 90 -12.64 -0.92 7.09
N PRO A 91 -12.04 -2.14 7.17
CA PRO A 91 -11.36 -2.60 8.37
C PRO A 91 -10.24 -1.66 8.84
N SER A 92 -9.53 -1.03 7.91
CA SER A 92 -8.46 -0.08 8.24
C SER A 92 -9.00 1.19 8.89
N ILE A 93 -10.14 1.69 8.37
CA ILE A 93 -10.82 2.87 8.90
C ILE A 93 -11.39 2.58 10.28
N LEU A 94 -12.05 1.43 10.46
CA LEU A 94 -12.62 1.02 11.74
C LEU A 94 -11.53 0.83 12.81
N ALA A 95 -10.41 0.19 12.45
CA ALA A 95 -9.25 0.07 13.34
C ALA A 95 -8.68 1.46 13.71
N GLY A 96 -8.49 2.33 12.72
CA GLY A 96 -8.04 3.71 12.97
C GLY A 96 -8.97 4.49 13.90
N ARG A 97 -10.29 4.38 13.71
CA ARG A 97 -11.27 5.02 14.61
C ARG A 97 -11.19 4.49 16.02
N SER A 98 -10.99 3.18 16.19
CA SER A 98 -10.81 2.56 17.51
C SER A 98 -9.54 3.04 18.22
N GLU A 99 -8.56 3.52 17.45
CA GLU A 99 -7.30 4.12 17.93
C GLU A 99 -7.38 5.64 18.07
N GLY A 100 -8.54 6.25 17.79
CA GLY A 100 -8.77 7.70 17.92
C GLY A 100 -8.37 8.53 16.70
N LEU A 101 -8.03 7.91 15.56
CA LEU A 101 -7.76 8.63 14.32
C LEU A 101 -9.03 9.31 13.80
N SER A 102 -8.86 10.49 13.20
CA SER A 102 -10.00 11.31 12.76
C SER A 102 -9.77 12.00 11.42
N ARG A 103 -8.51 12.19 11.01
CA ARG A 103 -8.17 12.86 9.76
C ARG A 103 -8.03 11.85 8.62
N VAL A 104 -8.35 12.28 7.41
CA VAL A 104 -8.25 11.43 6.20
C VAL A 104 -6.84 10.90 5.98
N ASP A 105 -5.81 11.73 6.18
CA ASP A 105 -4.42 11.34 5.99
C ASP A 105 -3.92 10.34 7.03
N GLU A 106 -4.46 10.37 8.25
CA GLU A 106 -4.19 9.36 9.26
C GLU A 106 -4.78 7.99 8.83
N PHE A 107 -5.97 8.00 8.24
CA PHE A 107 -6.59 6.78 7.71
C PHE A 107 -5.86 6.23 6.48
N GLU A 108 -5.35 7.09 5.60
CA GLU A 108 -4.52 6.70 4.46
C GLU A 108 -3.24 6.00 4.93
N ALA A 109 -2.51 6.59 5.88
CA ALA A 109 -1.34 5.97 6.49
C ALA A 109 -1.69 4.65 7.21
N ARG A 110 -2.77 4.64 7.99
CA ARG A 110 -3.26 3.43 8.67
C ARG A 110 -3.58 2.31 7.69
N HIS A 111 -4.17 2.63 6.54
CA HIS A 111 -4.50 1.66 5.51
C HIS A 111 -3.23 1.01 4.92
N VAL A 112 -2.16 1.77 4.69
CA VAL A 112 -0.85 1.22 4.26
C VAL A 112 -0.31 0.22 5.27
N VAL A 113 -0.31 0.57 6.56
CA VAL A 113 0.14 -0.32 7.65
C VAL A 113 -0.70 -1.61 7.68
N GLU A 114 -2.01 -1.47 7.55
CA GLU A 114 -2.95 -2.60 7.58
C GLU A 114 -2.78 -3.53 6.38
N THR A 115 -2.55 -2.98 5.17
CA THR A 115 -2.22 -3.77 3.97
C THR A 115 -0.96 -4.60 4.19
N GLY A 116 0.11 -4.03 4.77
CA GLY A 116 1.33 -4.77 5.11
C GLY A 116 1.08 -5.90 6.12
N ARG A 117 0.30 -5.63 7.15
CA ARG A 117 -0.13 -6.63 8.13
C ARG A 117 -0.93 -7.77 7.47
N LEU A 118 -1.84 -7.45 6.56
CA LEU A 118 -2.64 -8.44 5.83
C LEU A 118 -1.78 -9.33 4.93
N LEU A 119 -0.78 -8.78 4.24
CA LEU A 119 0.17 -9.58 3.44
C LEU A 119 0.90 -10.60 4.31
N MET A 120 1.42 -10.18 5.46
CA MET A 120 2.09 -11.06 6.43
C MET A 120 1.18 -12.17 6.97
N GLN A 121 -0.12 -11.92 7.07
CA GLN A 121 -1.08 -12.90 7.57
C GLN A 121 -1.61 -13.85 6.51
N ARG A 122 -1.72 -13.39 5.26
CA ARG A 122 -2.38 -14.14 4.19
C ARG A 122 -1.40 -14.96 3.36
N SER A 123 -0.14 -14.51 3.23
CA SER A 123 0.87 -15.20 2.43
C SER A 123 1.97 -15.79 3.31
N ARG A 124 2.05 -17.12 3.36
CA ARG A 124 3.17 -17.82 4.02
C ARG A 124 4.48 -17.58 3.28
N ILE A 125 4.45 -17.51 1.95
CA ILE A 125 5.63 -17.23 1.11
C ILE A 125 6.27 -15.90 1.54
N VAL A 126 5.48 -14.84 1.62
CA VAL A 126 5.95 -13.51 2.04
C VAL A 126 6.48 -13.54 3.48
N ALA A 127 5.72 -14.13 4.41
CA ALA A 127 6.10 -14.19 5.80
C ALA A 127 7.42 -14.98 6.03
N ASP A 128 7.57 -16.13 5.39
CA ASP A 128 8.75 -17.00 5.50
C ASP A 128 9.99 -16.33 4.86
N ARG A 129 9.82 -15.66 3.71
CA ARG A 129 10.91 -14.92 3.04
C ARG A 129 11.38 -13.73 3.89
N ILE A 130 10.47 -13.04 4.59
CA ILE A 130 10.86 -12.01 5.58
C ILE A 130 11.58 -12.63 6.77
N ALA A 131 11.06 -13.72 7.34
CA ALA A 131 11.66 -14.38 8.51
C ALA A 131 13.07 -14.92 8.23
N THR A 132 13.34 -15.31 6.98
CA THR A 132 14.66 -15.76 6.52
C THR A 132 15.57 -14.63 6.05
N GLY A 133 15.15 -13.37 6.16
CA GLY A 133 15.93 -12.19 5.77
C GLY A 133 16.12 -12.01 4.26
N LYS A 134 15.30 -12.69 3.44
CA LYS A 134 15.37 -12.64 1.97
C LYS A 134 14.42 -11.62 1.35
N LEU A 135 13.50 -11.09 2.14
CA LEU A 135 12.49 -10.13 1.70
C LEU A 135 12.30 -9.06 2.79
N ALA A 136 11.98 -7.85 2.36
CA ALA A 136 11.39 -6.84 3.22
C ALA A 136 10.11 -6.25 2.59
N ILE A 137 9.23 -5.72 3.43
CA ILE A 137 8.11 -4.86 3.02
C ILE A 137 8.33 -3.47 3.61
N VAL A 138 8.21 -2.45 2.78
CA VAL A 138 8.24 -1.04 3.19
C VAL A 138 6.91 -0.41 2.82
N GLY A 139 6.21 0.15 3.82
CA GLY A 139 4.97 0.88 3.61
C GLY A 139 5.20 2.39 3.60
N LEU A 140 4.72 3.04 2.56
CA LEU A 140 4.96 4.44 2.26
C LEU A 140 3.65 5.20 1.97
N THR A 141 3.60 6.49 2.32
CA THR A 141 2.60 7.43 1.79
C THR A 141 3.25 8.49 0.92
N TYR A 142 2.66 8.77 -0.23
CA TYR A 142 3.09 9.81 -1.17
C TYR A 142 2.22 11.07 -1.05
N LYS A 143 2.84 12.25 -1.00
CA LYS A 143 2.19 13.55 -1.06
C LYS A 143 2.19 14.06 -2.50
N LEU A 144 1.03 14.03 -3.14
CA LEU A 144 0.82 14.45 -4.52
C LEU A 144 1.19 15.92 -4.78
N SER A 145 1.08 16.77 -3.77
CA SER A 145 1.32 18.22 -3.90
C SER A 145 2.80 18.60 -4.05
N ASP A 146 3.71 17.82 -3.47
CA ASP A 146 5.14 18.21 -3.41
C ASP A 146 6.14 17.06 -3.57
N GLY A 147 5.65 15.85 -3.84
CA GLY A 147 6.46 14.66 -4.10
C GLY A 147 7.12 14.08 -2.85
N ARG A 148 6.69 14.47 -1.63
CA ARG A 148 7.23 13.88 -0.41
C ARG A 148 6.69 12.46 -0.20
N VAL A 149 7.58 11.58 0.24
CA VAL A 149 7.27 10.22 0.66
C VAL A 149 7.52 10.11 2.16
N ASN A 150 6.56 9.55 2.89
CA ASN A 150 6.72 9.25 4.31
C ASN A 150 6.76 7.74 4.53
N LEU A 151 7.60 7.32 5.47
CA LEU A 151 7.72 5.92 5.88
C LEU A 151 6.70 5.61 6.99
N GLU A 152 5.80 4.67 6.72
CA GLU A 152 4.73 4.28 7.66
C GLU A 152 5.00 2.94 8.36
N SER A 153 5.62 1.99 7.66
CA SER A 153 5.89 0.65 8.23
C SER A 153 7.07 -0.04 7.57
N VAL A 154 7.72 -0.93 8.30
CA VAL A 154 8.80 -1.79 7.80
C VAL A 154 8.63 -3.19 8.39
N TYR A 155 8.67 -4.21 7.54
CA TYR A 155 8.75 -5.62 7.91
C TYR A 155 10.00 -6.23 7.29
N GLY A 156 10.83 -6.89 8.10
CA GLY A 156 12.15 -7.38 7.66
C GLY A 156 13.26 -6.34 7.80
N ASP A 157 14.46 -6.70 7.36
CA ASP A 157 15.64 -5.85 7.40
C ASP A 157 15.80 -5.06 6.09
N ILE A 158 15.93 -3.74 6.19
CA ILE A 158 16.19 -2.83 5.06
C ILE A 158 17.54 -2.11 5.22
N GLY A 159 18.37 -2.56 6.17
CA GLY A 159 19.60 -1.89 6.57
C GLY A 159 19.31 -0.63 7.37
N GLU A 160 19.93 0.48 6.98
CA GLU A 160 19.74 1.76 7.65
C GLU A 160 18.35 2.32 7.34
N LYS A 161 17.54 2.55 8.38
CA LYS A 161 16.18 3.08 8.19
C LYS A 161 16.28 4.52 7.66
N PRO A 162 15.69 4.82 6.49
CA PRO A 162 15.69 6.18 5.98
C PRO A 162 14.95 7.13 6.94
N SER A 163 15.27 8.43 6.86
CA SER A 163 14.51 9.45 7.59
C SER A 163 13.02 9.31 7.29
N ALA A 164 12.17 9.58 8.28
CA ALA A 164 10.73 9.33 8.19
C ALA A 164 10.03 10.04 7.01
N SER A 165 10.65 11.07 6.43
CA SER A 165 10.20 11.74 5.21
C SER A 165 11.37 11.97 4.27
N VAL A 166 11.20 11.67 2.98
CA VAL A 166 12.17 11.89 1.89
C VAL A 166 11.44 12.51 0.70
N ARG A 167 12.04 13.49 0.04
CA ARG A 167 11.47 14.08 -1.19
C ARG A 167 11.93 13.26 -2.39
N VAL A 168 10.98 12.80 -3.19
CA VAL A 168 11.22 12.13 -4.48
C VAL A 168 10.60 12.95 -5.61
N GLN A 169 10.78 12.52 -6.86
CA GLN A 169 10.27 13.27 -8.00
C GLN A 169 8.73 13.36 -7.99
N SER A 170 8.19 14.48 -8.46
CA SER A 170 6.76 14.63 -8.69
C SER A 170 6.37 13.91 -9.99
N ALA A 171 5.37 13.02 -9.91
CA ALA A 171 4.75 12.42 -11.10
C ALA A 171 4.05 13.45 -11.99
#